data_AF-A0A2R6LSD1-F1
#
_entry.id   AF-A0A2R6LSD1-F1
#
_cell.length_a   1.000
_cell.length_b   1.000
_cell.length_c   1.000
_cell.angle_alpha   90.00
_cell.angle_beta   90.00
_cell.angle_gamma   90.00
#
_symmetry.space_group_name_H-M   'P 1'
#
loop_
_entity.id
_entity.type
_entity.pdbx_description
1 polymer ?
#
loop_
_entity_poly.entity_id
_entity_poly.type
_entity_poly.pdbx_seq_one_letter_code
_entity_poly.pdbx_strand_id
1 'polypeptide(L)'
;MSDDYSGLLGAFPYAFRRSDSQLFRSYAAGGGLLAVALVAFFTFALVVTIASTAALSGGTITFVRSVFILFGFLVVAPLVAPVLLVARRHRRAGSDPRYDAGLAAAGGVYLVTLYLGAVASMPARFEIDGEVSTRPEPGGITAPLIEALYAVPEALSWTIPLAGAVLILLAHRRLG
;
A
#
# COMPACT_ATOMS: atom_id res chain seq x y z
N MET A 1 18.85 9.20 -30.77
CA MET A 1 17.42 9.44 -30.49
C MET A 1 16.95 8.39 -29.48
N SER A 2 17.45 8.45 -28.25
CA SER A 2 17.15 7.44 -27.21
C SER A 2 17.64 7.89 -25.83
N ASP A 3 17.20 9.06 -25.38
CA ASP A 3 17.33 9.46 -23.97
C ASP A 3 15.91 9.53 -23.40
N ASP A 4 15.56 8.49 -22.64
CA ASP A 4 14.92 8.53 -21.32
C ASP A 4 14.21 7.20 -21.06
N TYR A 5 14.99 6.19 -20.67
CA TYR A 5 14.47 5.01 -20.00
C TYR A 5 14.90 5.05 -18.52
N SER A 6 14.47 6.08 -17.79
CA SER A 6 14.74 6.20 -16.36
C SER A 6 13.76 5.39 -15.49
N GLY A 7 13.46 4.14 -15.89
CA GLY A 7 12.77 3.15 -15.03
C GLY A 7 11.56 3.64 -14.21
N LEU A 8 11.43 3.12 -12.98
CA LEU A 8 10.38 3.49 -12.02
C LEU A 8 10.47 4.97 -11.60
N LEU A 9 11.69 5.49 -11.51
CA LEU A 9 11.99 6.83 -10.97
C LEU A 9 11.60 7.96 -11.93
N GLY A 10 11.63 7.73 -13.24
CA GLY A 10 11.16 8.67 -14.26
C GLY A 10 9.65 8.60 -14.53
N ALA A 11 9.02 7.46 -14.23
CA ALA A 11 7.58 7.26 -14.49
C ALA A 11 6.70 8.20 -13.66
N PHE A 12 7.06 8.46 -12.40
CA PHE A 12 6.35 9.38 -11.49
C PHE A 12 6.36 10.84 -12.00
N PRO A 13 7.52 11.50 -12.19
CA PRO A 13 7.54 12.88 -12.67
C PRO A 13 6.94 13.01 -14.07
N TYR A 14 7.10 12.00 -14.93
CA TYR A 14 6.47 11.97 -16.25
C TYR A 14 4.93 11.95 -16.18
N ALA A 15 4.35 11.02 -15.42
CA ALA A 15 2.89 10.91 -15.30
C ALA A 15 2.28 12.15 -14.64
N PHE A 16 2.92 12.68 -13.59
CA PHE A 16 2.48 13.88 -12.89
C PHE A 16 2.42 15.11 -13.80
N ARG A 17 3.45 15.32 -14.63
CA ARG A 17 3.51 16.46 -15.55
C ARG A 17 2.54 16.32 -16.72
N ARG A 18 2.31 15.10 -17.21
CA ARG A 18 1.53 14.86 -18.44
C ARG A 18 0.03 14.70 -18.21
N SER A 19 -0.40 14.33 -17.00
CA SER A 19 -1.82 14.17 -16.67
C SER A 19 -2.52 15.52 -16.47
N ASP A 20 -3.73 15.67 -17.00
CA ASP A 20 -4.60 16.84 -16.80
C ASP A 20 -5.54 16.69 -15.58
N SER A 21 -5.56 15.52 -14.94
CA SER A 21 -6.43 15.23 -13.79
C SER A 21 -5.82 15.73 -12.48
N GLN A 22 -6.49 16.68 -11.83
CA GLN A 22 -6.07 17.15 -10.49
C GLN A 22 -6.11 16.04 -9.44
N LEU A 23 -7.10 15.13 -9.51
CA LEU A 23 -7.21 13.97 -8.63
C LEU A 23 -6.02 13.03 -8.78
N PHE A 24 -5.59 12.79 -10.02
CA PHE A 24 -4.40 11.97 -10.27
C PHE A 24 -3.13 12.65 -9.79
N ARG A 25 -2.98 13.97 -10.00
CA ARG A 25 -1.81 14.70 -9.51
C ARG A 25 -1.72 14.68 -7.98
N SER A 26 -2.82 14.92 -7.26
CA SER A 26 -2.81 14.86 -5.79
C SER A 26 -2.50 13.45 -5.28
N TYR A 27 -3.07 12.41 -5.91
CA TYR A 27 -2.74 11.03 -5.60
C TYR A 27 -1.27 10.69 -5.91
N ALA A 28 -0.75 11.07 -7.07
CA ALA A 28 0.62 10.75 -7.47
C ALA A 28 1.64 11.43 -6.54
N ALA A 29 1.37 12.66 -6.09
CA ALA A 29 2.20 13.35 -5.11
C ALA A 29 2.09 12.69 -3.72
N GLY A 30 0.88 12.55 -3.18
CA GLY A 30 0.65 12.01 -1.84
C GLY A 30 0.99 10.53 -1.71
N GLY A 31 0.48 9.70 -2.63
CA GLY A 31 0.75 8.27 -2.72
C GLY A 31 2.21 7.96 -3.06
N GLY A 32 2.85 8.78 -3.89
CA GLY A 32 4.29 8.67 -4.16
C GLY A 32 5.14 8.96 -2.92
N LEU A 33 4.83 10.04 -2.20
CA LEU A 33 5.50 10.37 -0.94
C LEU A 33 5.30 9.26 0.11
N LEU A 34 4.07 8.77 0.25
CA LEU A 34 3.77 7.65 1.15
C LEU A 34 4.51 6.38 0.73
N ALA A 35 4.63 6.08 -0.56
CA ALA A 35 5.39 4.94 -1.04
C ALA A 35 6.87 5.04 -0.63
N VAL A 36 7.49 6.22 -0.76
CA VAL A 36 8.87 6.46 -0.29
C VAL A 36 8.97 6.23 1.21
N ALA A 37 8.04 6.79 2.00
CA ALA A 37 8.02 6.61 3.45
C ALA A 37 7.86 5.14 3.85
N LEU A 38 6.98 4.39 3.19
CA LEU A 38 6.77 2.97 3.44
C LEU A 38 7.98 2.13 3.03
N VAL A 39 8.60 2.40 1.89
CA VAL A 39 9.85 1.72 1.48
C VAL A 39 10.94 1.96 2.51
N ALA A 40 11.11 3.19 2.98
CA ALA A 40 12.06 3.50 4.05
C ALA A 40 11.72 2.74 5.34
N PHE A 41 10.45 2.78 5.76
CA PHE A 41 9.95 2.07 6.95
C PHE A 41 10.24 0.55 6.87
N PHE A 42 9.84 -0.11 5.78
CA PHE A 42 10.09 -1.54 5.59
C PHE A 42 11.59 -1.85 5.53
N THR A 43 12.39 -0.98 4.93
CA THR A 43 13.86 -1.15 4.90
C THR A 43 14.46 -1.09 6.29
N PHE A 44 14.10 -0.09 7.11
CA PHE A 44 14.59 0.02 8.49
C PHE A 44 14.07 -1.12 9.36
N ALA A 45 12.80 -1.49 9.23
CA ALA A 45 12.23 -2.62 9.96
C ALA A 45 12.92 -3.95 9.59
N LEU A 46 13.31 -4.13 8.33
CA LEU A 46 14.12 -5.27 7.90
C LEU A 46 15.52 -5.23 8.55
N VAL A 47 16.18 -4.07 8.59
CA VAL A 47 17.48 -3.91 9.27
C VAL A 47 17.38 -4.25 10.75
N VAL A 48 16.37 -3.72 11.45
CA VAL A 48 16.10 -4.01 12.86
C VAL A 48 15.84 -5.50 13.07
N THR A 49 15.02 -6.12 12.20
CA THR A 49 14.74 -7.56 12.24
C THR A 49 16.01 -8.38 12.05
N ILE A 50 16.92 -7.96 11.16
CA ILE A 50 18.21 -8.63 10.96
C ILE A 50 19.09 -8.47 12.21
N ALA A 51 19.15 -7.27 12.78
CA ALA A 51 19.96 -6.97 13.96
C ALA A 51 19.49 -7.75 15.20
N SER A 52 18.18 -7.81 15.46
CA SER A 52 17.60 -8.52 16.60
C SER A 52 17.70 -10.05 16.47
N THR A 53 17.85 -10.56 15.25
CA THR A 53 18.00 -11.99 14.98
C THR A 53 19.45 -12.43 14.72
N ALA A 54 20.43 -11.53 14.88
CA ALA A 54 21.83 -11.81 14.57
C ALA A 54 22.50 -12.87 15.47
N ALA A 55 21.99 -13.05 16.71
CA ALA A 55 22.49 -14.05 17.65
C ALA A 55 21.76 -15.41 17.56
N LEU A 56 20.67 -15.50 16.79
CA LEU A 56 19.92 -16.73 16.57
C LEU A 56 20.52 -17.49 15.37
N SER A 57 20.67 -18.81 15.49
CA SER A 57 21.16 -19.68 14.40
C SER A 57 20.04 -20.62 13.93
N GLY A 58 19.79 -20.69 12.61
CA GLY A 58 18.84 -21.64 12.01
C GLY A 58 18.09 -21.15 10.76
N GLY A 59 17.45 -22.08 10.03
CA GLY A 59 16.74 -21.82 8.76
C GLY A 59 15.44 -21.01 8.88
N THR A 60 14.83 -20.92 10.07
CA THR A 60 13.60 -20.15 10.35
C THR A 60 13.80 -18.64 10.12
N ILE A 61 15.03 -18.14 10.27
CA ILE A 61 15.37 -16.72 10.11
C ILE A 61 15.17 -16.26 8.67
N THR A 62 15.58 -17.07 7.69
CA THR A 62 15.41 -16.75 6.27
C THR A 62 13.93 -16.72 5.90
N PHE A 63 13.12 -17.63 6.44
CA PHE A 63 11.67 -17.67 6.20
C PHE A 63 10.96 -16.40 6.69
N VAL A 64 11.18 -15.98 7.94
CA VAL A 64 10.57 -14.77 8.52
C VAL A 64 10.93 -13.52 7.69
N ARG A 65 12.21 -13.41 7.27
CA ARG A 65 12.69 -12.26 6.47
C ARG A 65 12.07 -12.23 5.07
N SER A 66 11.96 -13.37 4.39
CA SER A 66 11.31 -13.45 3.07
C SER A 66 9.82 -13.10 3.14
N VAL A 67 9.12 -13.57 4.16
CA VAL A 67 7.70 -13.23 4.40
C VAL A 67 7.53 -11.73 4.65
N PHE A 68 8.42 -11.13 5.44
CA PHE A 68 8.41 -9.68 5.68
C PHE A 68 8.56 -8.87 4.37
N ILE A 69 9.52 -9.26 3.51
CA ILE A 69 9.71 -8.61 2.20
C ILE A 69 8.46 -8.77 1.32
N LEU A 70 7.85 -9.96 1.33
CA LEU A 70 6.62 -10.22 0.57
C LEU A 70 5.48 -9.30 1.03
N PHE A 71 5.27 -9.14 2.34
CA PHE A 71 4.26 -8.21 2.86
C PHE A 71 4.59 -6.76 2.53
N GLY A 72 5.86 -6.34 2.65
CA GLY A 72 6.28 -5.01 2.23
C GLY A 72 5.97 -4.74 0.75
N PHE A 73 6.23 -5.72 -0.11
CA PHE A 73 5.89 -5.63 -1.54
C PHE A 73 4.37 -5.61 -1.78
N LEU A 74 3.62 -6.46 -1.08
CA LEU A 74 2.15 -6.49 -1.16
C LEU A 74 1.52 -5.14 -0.78
N VAL A 75 2.16 -4.39 0.13
CA VAL A 75 1.72 -3.06 0.54
C VAL A 75 2.14 -1.98 -0.47
N VAL A 76 3.40 -1.96 -0.89
CA VAL A 76 3.96 -0.87 -1.70
C VAL A 76 3.58 -1.00 -3.18
N ALA A 77 3.53 -2.21 -3.74
CA ALA A 77 3.29 -2.39 -5.16
C ALA A 77 1.91 -1.86 -5.62
N PRO A 78 0.79 -2.16 -4.93
CA PRO A 78 -0.50 -1.60 -5.31
C PRO A 78 -0.58 -0.08 -5.10
N LEU A 79 0.14 0.47 -4.12
CA LEU A 79 0.21 1.92 -3.91
C LEU A 79 0.82 2.64 -5.13
N VAL A 80 1.88 2.07 -5.69
CA VAL A 80 2.61 2.63 -6.83
C VAL A 80 1.94 2.31 -8.17
N ALA A 81 1.18 1.20 -8.24
CA ALA A 81 0.61 0.68 -9.49
C ALA A 81 -0.22 1.70 -10.29
N PRO A 82 -1.14 2.50 -9.68
CA PRO A 82 -1.92 3.48 -10.45
C PRO A 82 -1.06 4.46 -11.23
N VAL A 83 0.03 4.95 -10.64
CA VAL A 83 0.94 5.92 -11.29
C VAL A 83 1.67 5.27 -12.46
N LEU A 84 2.18 4.05 -12.28
CA LEU A 84 2.87 3.32 -13.35
C LEU A 84 1.95 2.96 -14.51
N LEU A 85 0.71 2.58 -14.21
CA LEU A 85 -0.29 2.23 -15.21
C LEU A 85 -0.72 3.45 -16.03
N VAL A 86 -0.88 4.63 -15.40
CA VAL A 86 -1.10 5.90 -16.10
C VAL A 86 0.11 6.27 -16.95
N ALA A 87 1.32 6.24 -16.40
CA ALA A 87 2.55 6.51 -17.15
C ALA A 87 2.67 5.61 -18.40
N ARG A 88 2.39 4.30 -18.24
CA ARG A 88 2.44 3.33 -19.33
C ARG A 88 1.38 3.62 -20.40
N ARG A 89 0.16 3.99 -20.02
CA ARG A 89 -0.90 4.33 -20.97
C ARG A 89 -0.59 5.60 -21.74
N HIS A 90 -0.13 6.65 -21.07
CA HIS A 90 0.30 7.90 -21.70
C HIS A 90 1.36 7.68 -22.77
N ARG A 91 2.27 6.72 -22.55
CA ARG A 91 3.30 6.35 -23.52
C ARG A 91 2.79 5.53 -24.71
N ARG A 92 1.72 4.73 -24.55
CA ARG A 92 1.26 3.77 -25.57
C ARG A 92 0.03 4.20 -26.34
N ALA A 93 -0.91 4.83 -25.67
CA ALA A 93 -2.25 5.15 -26.20
C ALA A 93 -2.63 6.64 -26.06
N GLY A 94 -1.82 7.43 -25.33
CA GLY A 94 -2.08 8.84 -25.07
C GLY A 94 -2.71 9.11 -23.70
N SER A 95 -3.03 10.38 -23.45
CA SER A 95 -3.64 10.87 -22.21
C SER A 95 -5.15 10.73 -22.26
N ASP A 96 -5.78 10.23 -21.19
CA ASP A 96 -7.22 10.38 -21.01
C ASP A 96 -7.58 10.61 -19.52
N PRO A 97 -8.18 11.78 -19.20
CA PRO A 97 -8.48 12.17 -17.82
C PRO A 97 -9.39 11.22 -17.05
N ARG A 98 -10.29 10.47 -17.72
CA ARG A 98 -11.23 9.56 -17.05
C ARG A 98 -10.51 8.35 -16.47
N TYR A 99 -9.58 7.78 -17.24
CA TYR A 99 -8.72 6.71 -16.77
C TYR A 99 -7.81 7.19 -15.64
N ASP A 100 -7.19 8.37 -15.77
CA ASP A 100 -6.31 8.94 -14.75
C ASP A 100 -7.04 9.14 -13.43
N ALA A 101 -8.25 9.73 -13.49
CA ALA A 101 -9.10 9.92 -12.32
C ALA A 101 -9.57 8.58 -11.74
N GLY A 102 -9.95 7.62 -12.58
CA GLY A 102 -10.40 6.29 -12.13
C GLY A 102 -9.31 5.50 -11.43
N LEU A 103 -8.08 5.52 -11.94
CA LEU A 103 -6.93 4.89 -11.29
C LEU A 103 -6.54 5.60 -10.00
N ALA A 104 -6.61 6.93 -9.96
CA ALA A 104 -6.38 7.71 -8.75
C ALA A 104 -7.42 7.42 -7.66
N ALA A 105 -8.70 7.32 -8.03
CA ALA A 105 -9.77 6.97 -7.11
C ALA A 105 -9.58 5.55 -6.56
N ALA A 106 -9.25 4.57 -7.42
CA ALA A 106 -8.96 3.21 -6.98
C ALA A 106 -7.73 3.14 -6.05
N GLY A 107 -6.69 3.93 -6.33
CA GLY A 107 -5.54 4.09 -5.45
C GLY A 107 -5.91 4.72 -4.10
N GLY A 108 -6.78 5.73 -4.09
CA GLY A 108 -7.32 6.31 -2.86
C GLY A 108 -8.12 5.30 -2.03
N VAL A 109 -8.96 4.49 -2.68
CA VAL A 109 -9.66 3.37 -2.04
C VAL A 109 -8.67 2.37 -1.47
N TYR A 110 -7.58 2.06 -2.18
CA TYR A 110 -6.54 1.19 -1.65
C TYR A 110 -5.94 1.72 -0.35
N LEU A 111 -5.64 3.02 -0.25
CA LEU A 111 -5.18 3.64 1.00
C LEU A 111 -6.16 3.46 2.15
N VAL A 112 -7.46 3.66 1.87
CA VAL A 112 -8.52 3.43 2.86
C VAL A 112 -8.52 1.96 3.29
N THR A 113 -8.51 1.02 2.35
CA THR A 113 -8.50 -0.41 2.69
C THR A 113 -7.23 -0.84 3.42
N LEU A 114 -6.09 -0.20 3.17
CA LEU A 114 -4.84 -0.45 3.88
C LEU A 114 -4.96 -0.01 5.34
N TYR A 115 -5.54 1.17 5.60
CA TYR A 115 -5.82 1.64 6.95
C TYR A 115 -6.83 0.73 7.67
N LEU A 116 -7.94 0.38 7.00
CA LEU A 116 -8.95 -0.52 7.58
C LEU A 116 -8.38 -1.92 7.86
N GLY A 117 -7.50 -2.42 6.99
CA GLY A 117 -6.77 -3.66 7.19
C GLY A 117 -5.88 -3.63 8.44
N ALA A 118 -5.17 -2.52 8.66
CA ALA A 118 -4.35 -2.33 9.86
C ALA A 118 -5.19 -2.25 11.15
N VAL A 119 -6.38 -1.65 11.09
CA VAL A 119 -7.33 -1.65 12.22
C VAL A 119 -7.86 -3.06 12.49
N ALA A 120 -8.24 -3.79 11.44
CA ALA A 120 -8.73 -5.17 11.56
C ALA A 120 -7.65 -6.17 12.01
N SER A 121 -6.37 -5.87 11.79
CA SER A 121 -5.25 -6.70 12.24
C SER A 121 -4.86 -6.46 13.70
N MET A 122 -5.60 -5.63 14.45
CA MET A 122 -5.27 -5.33 15.85
C MET A 122 -5.80 -6.44 16.78
N PRO A 123 -4.93 -7.13 17.54
CA PRO A 123 -5.35 -8.18 18.44
C PRO A 123 -6.15 -7.60 19.61
N ALA A 124 -7.02 -8.42 20.21
CA ALA A 124 -7.81 -8.00 21.36
C ALA A 124 -6.95 -7.61 22.58
N ARG A 125 -5.81 -8.28 22.75
CA ARG A 125 -4.79 -8.00 23.77
C ARG A 125 -3.40 -8.05 23.14
N PHE A 126 -2.57 -7.07 23.46
CA PHE A 126 -1.19 -6.98 23.01
C PHE A 126 -0.32 -6.41 24.12
N GLU A 127 0.97 -6.73 24.08
CA GLU A 127 1.94 -6.28 25.07
C GLU A 127 2.82 -5.19 24.45
N ILE A 128 2.93 -4.06 25.14
CA ILE A 128 3.86 -2.97 24.80
C ILE A 128 4.68 -2.69 26.05
N ASP A 129 6.00 -2.80 25.94
CA ASP A 129 6.95 -2.52 27.03
C ASP A 129 6.68 -3.32 28.33
N GLY A 130 6.17 -4.54 28.22
CA GLY A 130 5.84 -5.40 29.37
C GLY A 130 4.44 -5.16 29.96
N GLU A 131 3.71 -4.16 29.47
CA GLU A 131 2.33 -3.90 29.88
C GLU A 131 1.34 -4.49 28.88
N VAL A 132 0.43 -5.35 29.38
CA VAL A 132 -0.65 -5.91 28.58
C VAL A 132 -1.74 -4.86 28.41
N SER A 133 -1.86 -4.34 27.20
CA SER A 133 -2.91 -3.42 26.77
C SER A 133 -4.02 -4.15 26.02
N THR A 134 -5.21 -3.57 26.01
CA THR A 134 -6.35 -4.04 25.20
C THR A 134 -6.62 -3.06 24.07
N ARG A 135 -7.21 -3.56 22.97
CA ARG A 135 -7.63 -2.68 21.89
C ARG A 135 -8.71 -1.70 22.39
N PRO A 136 -8.73 -0.44 21.93
CA PRO A 136 -9.72 0.54 22.33
C PRO A 136 -11.15 0.06 22.07
N GLU A 137 -12.09 0.41 22.95
CA GLU A 137 -13.50 0.12 22.71
C GLU A 137 -14.03 0.95 21.52
N PRO A 138 -14.81 0.35 20.61
CA PRO A 138 -15.47 1.08 19.54
C PRO A 138 -16.35 2.20 20.09
N GLY A 139 -16.14 3.43 19.62
CA GLY A 139 -16.85 4.62 20.13
C GLY A 139 -17.27 5.59 19.03
N GLY A 140 -18.28 6.41 19.35
CA GLY A 140 -18.77 7.47 18.46
C GLY A 140 -19.46 6.95 17.20
N ILE A 141 -19.52 7.80 16.17
CA ILE A 141 -20.25 7.53 14.92
C ILE A 141 -19.63 6.39 14.08
N THR A 142 -18.35 6.06 14.30
CA THR A 142 -17.64 5.00 13.60
C THR A 142 -17.67 3.66 14.35
N ALA A 143 -18.30 3.59 15.53
CA ALA A 143 -18.35 2.36 16.34
C ALA A 143 -18.82 1.12 15.54
N PRO A 144 -19.89 1.17 14.74
CA PRO A 144 -20.34 -0.01 13.98
C PRO A 144 -19.31 -0.49 12.96
N LEU A 145 -18.57 0.44 12.34
CA LEU A 145 -17.51 0.10 11.39
C LEU A 145 -16.34 -0.56 12.11
N ILE A 146 -15.93 -0.02 13.26
CA ILE A 146 -14.81 -0.56 14.03
C ILE A 146 -15.18 -1.95 14.60
N GLU A 147 -16.40 -2.13 15.10
CA GLU A 147 -16.91 -3.44 15.53
C GLU A 147 -16.85 -4.48 14.40
N ALA A 148 -17.29 -4.11 13.20
CA ALA A 148 -17.23 -4.98 12.04
C ALA A 148 -15.78 -5.35 11.67
N LEU A 149 -14.85 -4.40 11.72
CA LEU A 149 -13.42 -4.66 11.48
C LEU A 149 -12.83 -5.58 12.55
N TYR A 150 -13.19 -5.35 13.80
CA TYR A 150 -12.73 -6.12 14.95
C TYR A 150 -13.32 -7.53 15.04
N ALA A 151 -14.38 -7.81 14.30
CA ALA A 151 -14.94 -9.14 14.11
C ALA A 151 -14.22 -9.95 13.01
N VAL A 152 -13.41 -9.31 12.17
CA VAL A 152 -12.61 -10.02 11.16
C VAL A 152 -11.52 -10.83 11.87
N PRO A 153 -11.37 -12.13 11.56
CA PRO A 153 -10.25 -12.90 12.07
C PRO A 153 -8.92 -12.25 11.69
N GLU A 154 -8.02 -12.10 12.66
CA GLU A 154 -6.76 -11.37 12.48
C GLU A 154 -5.93 -11.95 11.30
N ALA A 155 -5.93 -13.27 11.16
CA ALA A 155 -5.28 -14.00 10.06
C ALA A 155 -5.85 -13.70 8.66
N LEU A 156 -7.04 -13.10 8.58
CA LEU A 156 -7.72 -12.70 7.34
C LEU A 156 -7.74 -11.18 7.15
N SER A 157 -7.22 -10.38 8.08
CA SER A 157 -7.19 -8.91 7.96
C SER A 157 -6.53 -8.41 6.66
N TRP A 158 -5.54 -9.14 6.15
CA TRP A 158 -4.86 -8.84 4.88
C TRP A 158 -5.77 -8.92 3.64
N THR A 159 -6.94 -9.57 3.71
CA THR A 159 -7.87 -9.61 2.58
C THR A 159 -8.50 -8.26 2.29
N ILE A 160 -8.55 -7.37 3.30
CA ILE A 160 -9.10 -6.01 3.16
C ILE A 160 -8.24 -5.18 2.19
N PRO A 161 -6.92 -4.97 2.40
CA PRO A 161 -6.09 -4.28 1.43
C PRO A 161 -5.97 -5.03 0.11
N LEU A 162 -6.04 -6.37 0.12
CA LEU A 162 -6.07 -7.15 -1.12
C LEU A 162 -7.27 -6.79 -1.99
N ALA A 163 -8.46 -6.59 -1.40
CA ALA A 163 -9.64 -6.15 -2.12
C ALA A 163 -9.41 -4.80 -2.81
N GLY A 164 -8.77 -3.84 -2.12
CA GLY A 164 -8.36 -2.56 -2.71
C GLY A 164 -7.38 -2.72 -3.88
N ALA A 165 -6.40 -3.61 -3.76
CA ALA A 165 -5.46 -3.91 -4.84
C ALA A 165 -6.15 -4.53 -6.06
N VAL A 166 -7.11 -5.43 -5.84
CA VAL A 166 -7.94 -6.02 -6.90
C VAL A 166 -8.80 -4.95 -7.58
N LEU A 167 -9.35 -4.00 -6.82
CA LEU A 167 -10.11 -2.88 -7.40
C LEU A 167 -9.27 -2.01 -8.34
N ILE A 168 -7.98 -1.78 -8.04
CA ILE A 168 -7.06 -1.11 -8.96
C ILE A 168 -6.94 -1.89 -10.28
N LEU A 169 -6.76 -3.21 -10.21
CA LEU A 169 -6.67 -4.06 -11.41
C LEU A 169 -7.99 -4.03 -12.22
N LEU A 170 -9.13 -4.08 -11.54
CA LEU A 170 -10.44 -4.01 -12.19
C LEU A 170 -10.67 -2.64 -12.84
N ALA A 171 -10.33 -1.54 -12.17
CA ALA A 171 -10.41 -0.20 -12.72
C ALA A 171 -9.54 -0.07 -13.98
N HIS A 172 -8.31 -0.58 -13.92
CA HIS A 172 -7.40 -0.62 -15.07
C HIS A 172 -8.01 -1.38 -16.26
N ARG A 173 -8.59 -2.57 -16.03
CA ARG A 173 -9.19 -3.39 -17.09
C ARG A 173 -10.48 -2.84 -17.67
N ARG A 174 -11.23 -2.04 -16.90
CA ARG A 174 -12.52 -1.50 -17.33
C ARG A 174 -12.39 -0.16 -18.05
N LEU A 175 -11.38 0.64 -17.70
CA LEU A 175 -11.16 1.98 -18.25
C LEU A 175 -10.05 2.03 -19.31
N GLY A 176 -9.16 1.03 -19.33
CA GLY A 176 -8.04 0.92 -20.28
C GLY A 176 -8.44 0.23 -21.57
#